data_AF-A0A853KVZ1-F1
#
_entry.id   AF-A0A853KVZ1-F1
#
_cell.length_a   1.000
_cell.length_b   1.000
_cell.length_c   1.000
_cell.angle_alpha   90.00
_cell.angle_beta   90.00
_cell.angle_gamma   90.00
#
_symmetry.space_group_name_H-M   'P 1'
#
loop_
_entity.id
_entity.type
_entity.pdbx_description
1 polymer ?
#
loop_
_entity_poly.entity_id
_entity_poly.type
_entity_poly.pdbx_seq_one_letter_code
_entity_poly.pdbx_strand_id
1 'polypeptide(L)'
;METCYSQEDDFYVVPLPDGQEDYIHNETKDYFPKPQKWEPPEWVNDLLDTDKHIDLRTVLREVYNCLNTNSLILVTIGIRTCFDIASDILGIDQNLSFAQKIKILGESGAIADAAVKEINILVQAGNAAAHRGWSPSDNQIRLLLEILELFLVKAVVNIENDNDRAKALEELENAIPARGKA
;
A
#
# COMPACT_ATOMS: atom_id res chain seq x y z
N MET A 1 -9.91 25.84 15.24
CA MET A 1 -8.75 26.55 15.80
C MET A 1 -7.55 25.87 15.20
N GLU A 2 -6.94 26.47 14.17
CA GLU A 2 -5.76 25.90 13.49
C GLU A 2 -4.52 26.26 14.31
N THR A 3 -3.69 25.26 14.60
CA THR A 3 -2.43 25.44 15.32
C THR A 3 -1.29 25.32 14.32
N CYS A 4 -0.45 26.34 14.24
CA CYS A 4 0.77 26.38 13.43
C CYS A 4 1.98 26.21 14.35
N TYR A 5 2.83 25.24 14.07
CA TYR A 5 4.15 25.12 14.70
C TYR A 5 5.22 25.48 13.66
N SER A 6 6.09 26.42 14.00
CA SER A 6 7.32 26.71 13.25
C SER A 6 8.47 26.03 13.97
N GLN A 7 9.21 25.18 13.27
CA GLN A 7 10.54 24.76 13.70
C GLN A 7 11.57 25.65 12.99
N GLU A 8 12.36 26.38 13.78
CA GLU A 8 13.54 27.11 13.30
C GLU A 8 14.71 26.13 13.24
N ASP A 9 14.80 25.38 12.14
CA ASP A 9 15.91 24.46 11.93
C ASP A 9 16.91 25.10 10.96
N ASP A 10 18.04 25.50 11.55
CA ASP A 10 19.26 26.03 10.93
C ASP A 10 19.17 27.41 10.23
N PHE A 11 20.11 28.29 10.60
CA PHE A 11 20.38 29.55 9.90
C PHE A 11 21.72 29.45 9.15
N TYR A 12 21.78 30.04 7.96
CA TYR A 12 23.04 30.25 7.26
C TYR A 12 23.41 31.73 7.31
N VAL A 13 24.66 32.00 7.67
CA VAL A 13 25.22 33.35 7.65
C VAL A 13 25.76 33.63 6.26
N VAL A 14 25.20 34.64 5.60
CA VAL A 14 25.67 35.11 4.29
C VAL A 14 26.39 36.44 4.48
N PRO A 15 27.70 36.53 4.21
CA PRO A 15 28.43 37.79 4.31
C PRO A 15 28.04 38.72 3.16
N LEU A 16 27.64 39.94 3.49
CA LEU A 16 27.31 40.99 2.54
C LEU A 16 28.57 41.78 2.11
N PRO A 17 28.56 42.41 0.92
CA PRO A 17 29.72 43.15 0.40
C PRO A 17 30.20 44.32 1.28
N ASP A 18 29.35 44.82 2.18
CA ASP A 18 29.64 45.89 3.13
C ASP A 18 30.19 45.40 4.47
N GLY A 19 30.39 44.08 4.63
CA GLY A 19 30.88 43.46 5.85
C GLY A 19 29.81 43.19 6.90
N GLN A 20 28.53 43.39 6.59
CA GLN A 20 27.42 42.94 7.42
C GLN A 20 27.12 41.46 7.19
N GLU A 21 26.50 40.81 8.18
CA GLU A 21 26.03 39.44 8.08
C GLU A 21 24.52 39.44 7.85
N ASP A 22 24.05 38.67 6.87
CA ASP A 22 22.63 38.37 6.68
C ASP A 22 22.32 36.96 7.19
N TYR A 23 21.19 36.79 7.87
CA TYR A 23 20.76 35.53 8.45
C TYR A 23 19.58 34.99 7.63
N ILE A 24 19.85 33.96 6.83
CA ILE A 24 18.78 33.28 6.09
C ILE A 24 18.18 32.22 7.00
N HIS A 25 16.91 32.43 7.37
CA HIS A 25 16.11 31.48 8.14
C HIS A 25 15.36 30.53 7.19
N ASN A 26 15.59 29.23 7.32
CA ASN A 26 14.76 28.22 6.69
C ASN A 26 13.60 27.87 7.64
N GLU A 27 12.44 28.51 7.45
CA GLU A 27 11.24 28.16 8.20
C GLU A 27 10.50 27.00 7.53
N THR A 28 10.26 25.91 8.26
CA THR A 28 9.25 24.91 7.90
C THR A 28 7.98 25.14 8.72
N LYS A 29 6.84 25.32 8.06
CA LYS A 29 5.53 25.54 8.70
C LYS A 29 4.67 24.29 8.57
N ASP A 30 4.29 23.72 9.71
CA ASP A 30 3.35 22.60 9.78
C ASP A 30 2.01 23.08 10.38
N TYR A 31 0.91 22.72 9.70
CA TYR A 31 -0.46 23.04 10.11
C TYR A 31 -1.16 21.79 10.64
N PHE A 32 -1.92 21.96 11.73
CA PHE A 32 -2.70 20.87 12.33
C PHE A 32 -4.20 21.21 12.48
N PRO A 33 -5.10 20.26 12.15
CA PRO A 33 -4.82 18.93 11.58
C PRO A 33 -4.25 19.03 10.16
N LYS A 34 -3.33 18.13 9.78
CA LYS A 34 -2.80 18.12 8.42
C LYS A 34 -3.95 17.87 7.45
N PRO A 35 -4.11 18.68 6.38
CA PRO A 35 -5.13 18.41 5.38
C PRO A 35 -4.89 17.02 4.78
N GLN A 36 -5.97 16.25 4.62
CA GLN A 36 -5.90 14.92 4.01
C GLN A 36 -5.40 15.06 2.58
N LYS A 37 -4.19 14.57 2.32
CA LYS A 37 -3.54 14.62 1.00
C LYS A 37 -3.95 13.42 0.14
N TRP A 38 -4.41 12.34 0.79
CA TRP A 38 -4.70 11.07 0.16
C TRP A 38 -6.04 10.52 0.63
N GLU A 39 -6.94 10.30 -0.31
CA GLU A 39 -8.19 9.58 -0.07
C GLU A 39 -8.01 8.11 -0.44
N PRO A 40 -8.28 7.17 0.49
CA PRO A 40 -8.24 5.76 0.16
C PRO A 40 -9.36 5.43 -0.86
N PRO A 41 -9.11 4.51 -1.82
CA PRO A 41 -10.14 4.02 -2.71
C PRO A 41 -11.33 3.39 -1.95
N GLU A 42 -12.54 3.41 -2.53
CA GLU A 42 -13.74 2.85 -1.89
C GLU A 42 -13.57 1.38 -1.47
N TRP A 43 -12.98 0.55 -2.33
CA TRP A 43 -12.76 -0.87 -2.03
C TRP A 43 -11.87 -1.10 -0.80
N VAL A 44 -11.00 -0.14 -0.47
CA VAL A 44 -10.22 -0.22 0.76
C VAL A 44 -11.17 -0.16 1.94
N ASN A 45 -12.13 0.76 1.96
CA ASN A 45 -13.12 0.84 3.03
C ASN A 45 -13.93 -0.46 3.15
N ASP A 46 -14.33 -1.07 2.03
CA ASP A 46 -15.03 -2.35 2.02
C ASP A 46 -14.18 -3.46 2.68
N LEU A 47 -12.88 -3.53 2.35
CA LEU A 47 -11.94 -4.45 3.00
C LEU A 47 -11.74 -4.11 4.49
N LEU A 48 -11.78 -2.83 4.85
CA LEU A 48 -11.66 -2.37 6.22
C LEU A 48 -12.90 -2.69 7.08
N ASP A 49 -14.06 -2.93 6.47
CA ASP A 49 -15.31 -3.16 7.18
C ASP A 49 -15.59 -4.66 7.48
N THR A 50 -14.68 -5.56 7.08
CA THR A 50 -14.78 -6.99 7.39
C THR A 50 -13.80 -7.42 8.50
N ASP A 51 -14.21 -8.42 9.30
CA ASP A 51 -13.31 -9.11 10.24
C ASP A 51 -12.42 -10.15 9.56
N LYS A 52 -12.63 -10.41 8.26
CA LYS A 52 -11.73 -11.25 7.47
C LYS A 52 -10.43 -10.48 7.24
N HIS A 53 -9.30 -11.19 7.36
CA HIS A 53 -7.97 -10.61 7.10
C HIS A 53 -7.61 -9.39 7.97
N ILE A 54 -7.89 -9.48 9.28
CA ILE A 54 -7.60 -8.44 10.30
C ILE A 54 -6.19 -7.84 10.22
N ASP A 55 -5.18 -8.67 9.94
CA ASP A 55 -3.79 -8.22 9.88
C ASP A 55 -3.54 -7.33 8.66
N LEU A 56 -4.04 -7.73 7.49
CA LEU A 56 -3.94 -6.95 6.25
C LEU A 56 -4.66 -5.62 6.43
N ARG A 57 -5.87 -5.66 6.99
CA ARG A 57 -6.65 -4.47 7.30
C ARG A 57 -5.87 -3.48 8.16
N THR A 58 -5.30 -3.99 9.26
CA THR A 58 -4.61 -3.16 10.24
C THR A 58 -3.42 -2.44 9.61
N VAL A 59 -2.58 -3.17 8.87
CA VAL A 59 -1.41 -2.59 8.21
C VAL A 59 -1.81 -1.63 7.08
N LEU A 60 -2.83 -1.97 6.28
CA LEU A 60 -3.28 -1.10 5.19
C LEU A 60 -3.82 0.23 5.72
N ARG A 61 -4.54 0.22 6.84
CA ARG A 61 -4.97 1.45 7.51
C ARG A 61 -3.79 2.28 8.01
N GLU A 62 -2.74 1.64 8.54
CA GLU A 62 -1.52 2.34 8.95
C GLU A 62 -0.78 2.97 7.75
N VAL A 63 -0.76 2.29 6.60
CA VAL A 63 -0.20 2.83 5.34
C VAL A 63 -0.89 4.13 4.94
N TYR A 64 -2.23 4.17 4.91
CA TYR A 64 -2.98 5.40 4.58
C TYR A 64 -2.85 6.49 5.64
N ASN A 65 -2.76 6.13 6.93
CA ASN A 65 -2.47 7.11 7.98
C ASN A 65 -1.08 7.73 7.80
N CYS A 66 -0.05 6.93 7.52
CA CYS A 66 1.31 7.39 7.28
C CYS A 66 1.43 8.24 6.00
N LEU A 67 0.61 7.97 4.98
CA LEU A 67 0.52 8.79 3.77
C LEU A 67 0.05 10.22 4.09
N ASN A 68 -0.96 10.34 4.94
CA ASN A 68 -1.50 11.64 5.36
C ASN A 68 -0.54 12.42 6.27
N THR A 69 0.40 11.74 6.95
CA THR A 69 1.48 12.38 7.72
C THR A 69 2.77 12.57 6.94
N ASN A 70 2.80 12.21 5.65
CA ASN A 70 3.99 12.26 4.77
C ASN A 70 5.18 11.40 5.27
N SER A 71 4.89 10.32 6.00
CA SER A 71 5.89 9.40 6.55
C SER A 71 6.28 8.34 5.51
N LEU A 72 6.84 8.77 4.38
CA LEU A 72 6.98 7.95 3.15
C LEU A 72 7.86 6.70 3.29
N ILE A 73 8.85 6.71 4.18
CA ILE A 73 9.64 5.50 4.49
C ILE A 73 8.73 4.43 5.13
N LEU A 74 7.89 4.82 6.09
CA LEU A 74 6.97 3.90 6.77
C LEU A 74 5.88 3.40 5.83
N VAL A 75 5.34 4.28 4.97
CA VAL A 75 4.41 3.89 3.90
C VAL A 75 5.04 2.79 3.04
N THR A 76 6.28 2.98 2.61
CA THR A 76 6.99 2.03 1.73
C THR A 76 7.24 0.67 2.42
N ILE A 77 7.56 0.68 3.71
CA ILE A 77 7.69 -0.54 4.53
C ILE A 77 6.34 -1.23 4.63
N GLY A 78 5.28 -0.48 4.96
CA GLY A 78 3.92 -0.98 5.09
C GLY A 78 3.38 -1.59 3.80
N ILE A 79 3.67 -0.98 2.64
CA ILE A 79 3.30 -1.53 1.32
C ILE A 79 3.86 -2.94 1.12
N ARG A 80 5.14 -3.15 1.43
CA ARG A 80 5.77 -4.48 1.36
C ARG A 80 5.14 -5.46 2.36
N THR A 81 4.83 -4.99 3.57
CA THR A 81 4.16 -5.80 4.60
C THR A 81 2.75 -6.21 4.16
N CYS A 82 1.96 -5.31 3.55
CA CYS A 82 0.65 -5.63 2.98
C CYS A 82 0.76 -6.72 1.90
N PHE A 83 1.75 -6.63 1.01
CA PHE A 83 2.02 -7.70 0.05
C PHE A 83 2.30 -9.05 0.74
N ASP A 84 3.12 -9.03 1.80
CA ASP A 84 3.49 -10.24 2.52
C ASP A 84 2.29 -10.93 3.17
N ILE A 85 1.44 -10.16 3.87
CA ILE A 85 0.21 -10.67 4.49
C ILE A 85 -0.76 -11.16 3.41
N ALA A 86 -0.93 -10.42 2.33
CA ALA A 86 -1.79 -10.85 1.22
C ALA A 86 -1.28 -12.13 0.52
N SER A 87 0.02 -12.35 0.46
CA SER A 87 0.56 -13.62 -0.05
C SER A 87 0.21 -14.81 0.85
N ASP A 88 0.19 -14.61 2.17
CA ASP A 88 -0.22 -15.64 3.13
C ASP A 88 -1.72 -15.96 3.01
N ILE A 89 -2.55 -14.93 2.78
CA ILE A 89 -3.98 -15.10 2.47
C ILE A 89 -4.20 -15.98 1.24
N LEU A 90 -3.31 -15.88 0.25
CA LEU A 90 -3.30 -16.74 -0.94
C LEU A 90 -2.72 -18.15 -0.70
N GLY A 91 -2.41 -18.51 0.55
CA GLY A 91 -1.89 -19.81 0.93
C GLY A 91 -0.37 -19.97 0.70
N ILE A 92 0.38 -18.87 0.56
CA ILE A 92 1.83 -18.91 0.43
C ILE A 92 2.49 -18.89 1.81
N ASP A 93 3.36 -19.87 2.09
CA ASP A 93 4.08 -19.96 3.36
C ASP A 93 4.87 -18.67 3.67
N GLN A 94 4.61 -18.09 4.85
CA GLN A 94 5.24 -16.87 5.33
C GLN A 94 6.78 -16.98 5.44
N ASN A 95 7.32 -18.18 5.68
CA ASN A 95 8.77 -18.39 5.85
C ASN A 95 9.55 -18.31 4.52
N LEU A 96 8.86 -18.28 3.38
CA LEU A 96 9.49 -18.14 2.09
C LEU A 96 10.06 -16.73 1.90
N SER A 97 11.15 -16.63 1.15
CA SER A 97 11.65 -15.33 0.71
C SER A 97 10.65 -14.66 -0.24
N PHE A 98 10.61 -13.33 -0.28
CA PHE A 98 9.77 -12.59 -1.23
C PHE A 98 9.95 -13.05 -2.68
N ALA A 99 11.18 -13.37 -3.10
CA ALA A 99 11.46 -13.87 -4.45
C ALA A 99 10.76 -15.21 -4.72
N GLN A 100 10.73 -16.12 -3.73
CA GLN A 100 9.99 -17.38 -3.83
C GLN A 100 8.47 -17.14 -3.84
N LYS A 101 7.97 -16.23 -2.98
CA LYS A 101 6.55 -15.87 -2.94
C LYS A 101 6.06 -15.37 -4.30
N ILE A 102 6.77 -14.39 -4.88
CA ILE A 102 6.45 -13.82 -6.20
C ILE A 102 6.49 -14.89 -7.29
N LYS A 103 7.50 -15.77 -7.26
CA LYS A 103 7.62 -16.87 -8.24
C LYS A 103 6.42 -17.80 -8.17
N ILE A 104 6.05 -18.26 -6.98
CA ILE A 104 4.92 -19.19 -6.79
C ILE A 104 3.60 -18.53 -7.24
N LEU A 105 3.38 -17.25 -6.88
CA LEU A 105 2.20 -16.51 -7.29
C LEU A 105 2.09 -16.35 -8.82
N GLY A 106 3.22 -16.16 -9.51
CA GLY A 106 3.27 -16.13 -10.97
C GLY A 106 2.99 -17.51 -11.58
N GLU A 107 3.66 -18.55 -11.07
CA GLU A 107 3.50 -19.94 -11.57
C GLU A 107 2.10 -20.51 -11.31
N SER A 108 1.40 -20.08 -10.26
CA SER A 108 0.02 -20.46 -9.97
C SER A 108 -1.02 -19.70 -10.80
N GLY A 109 -0.61 -18.65 -11.52
CA GLY A 109 -1.51 -17.75 -12.22
C GLY A 109 -2.27 -16.78 -11.32
N ALA A 110 -1.97 -16.73 -10.03
CA ALA A 110 -2.58 -15.77 -9.09
C ALA A 110 -2.21 -14.31 -9.42
N ILE A 111 -1.06 -14.09 -10.06
CA ILE A 111 -0.67 -12.81 -10.65
C ILE A 111 -0.25 -12.99 -12.10
N ALA A 112 -0.50 -11.98 -12.93
CA ALA A 112 -0.06 -11.98 -14.33
C ALA A 112 1.46 -11.76 -14.44
N ASP A 113 2.08 -12.23 -15.53
CA ASP A 113 3.51 -12.07 -15.80
C ASP A 113 3.98 -10.60 -15.74
N ALA A 114 3.14 -9.67 -16.20
CA ALA A 114 3.43 -8.23 -16.11
C ALA A 114 3.53 -7.75 -14.66
N ALA A 115 2.66 -8.26 -13.77
CA ALA A 115 2.61 -7.90 -12.37
C ALA A 115 3.80 -8.46 -11.57
N VAL A 116 4.40 -9.58 -12.00
CA VAL A 116 5.60 -10.16 -11.37
C VAL A 116 6.74 -9.13 -11.29
N LYS A 117 6.98 -8.40 -12.39
CA LYS A 117 8.03 -7.38 -12.44
C LYS A 117 7.70 -6.19 -11.52
N GLU A 118 6.46 -5.74 -11.52
CA GLU A 118 5.99 -4.61 -10.72
C GLU A 118 6.07 -4.92 -9.22
N ILE A 119 5.58 -6.09 -8.80
CA ILE A 119 5.63 -6.54 -7.41
C ILE A 119 7.08 -6.72 -6.95
N ASN A 120 7.97 -7.21 -7.80
CA ASN A 120 9.38 -7.29 -7.45
C ASN A 120 9.98 -5.90 -7.20
N ILE A 121 9.64 -4.88 -8.00
CA ILE A 121 10.07 -3.49 -7.76
C ILE A 121 9.53 -2.99 -6.42
N LEU A 122 8.25 -3.24 -6.13
CA LEU A 122 7.60 -2.88 -4.86
C LEU A 122 8.33 -3.49 -3.66
N VAL A 123 8.65 -4.78 -3.70
CA VAL A 123 9.40 -5.47 -2.63
C VAL A 123 10.81 -4.87 -2.48
N GLN A 124 11.51 -4.58 -3.57
CA GLN A 124 12.84 -3.97 -3.50
C GLN A 124 12.80 -2.57 -2.88
N ALA A 125 11.78 -1.77 -3.20
CA ALA A 125 11.54 -0.47 -2.58
C ALA A 125 11.31 -0.61 -1.07
N GLY A 126 10.44 -1.54 -0.64
CA GLY A 126 10.21 -1.86 0.77
C GLY A 126 11.48 -2.28 1.51
N ASN A 127 12.29 -3.15 0.91
CA ASN A 127 13.57 -3.56 1.49
C ASN A 127 14.56 -2.38 1.58
N ALA A 128 14.59 -1.50 0.57
CA ALA A 128 15.42 -0.30 0.57
C ALA A 128 15.02 0.67 1.68
N ALA A 129 13.71 0.88 1.88
CA ALA A 129 13.19 1.71 2.97
C ALA A 129 13.55 1.12 4.34
N ALA A 130 13.26 -0.18 4.54
CA ALA A 130 13.48 -0.87 5.82
C ALA A 130 14.96 -0.93 6.25
N HIS A 131 15.86 -1.23 5.32
CA HIS A 131 17.27 -1.50 5.65
C HIS A 131 18.23 -0.36 5.34
N ARG A 132 17.87 0.54 4.41
CA ARG A 132 18.76 1.61 3.93
C ARG A 132 18.19 3.00 4.11
N GLY A 133 17.01 3.14 4.71
CA GLY A 133 16.35 4.44 4.91
C GLY A 133 16.00 5.15 3.59
N TRP A 134 15.88 4.41 2.49
CA TRP A 134 15.48 5.00 1.21
C TRP A 134 14.05 5.53 1.29
N SER A 135 13.87 6.79 0.93
CA SER A 135 12.56 7.45 0.87
C SER A 135 12.16 7.72 -0.57
N PRO A 136 10.94 7.32 -0.99
CA PRO A 136 10.44 7.62 -2.33
C PRO A 136 10.07 9.10 -2.47
N SER A 137 10.02 9.59 -3.71
CA SER A 137 9.30 10.83 -4.04
C SER A 137 7.78 10.61 -4.05
N ASP A 138 7.01 11.69 -4.05
CA ASP A 138 5.54 11.63 -4.17
C ASP A 138 5.07 10.83 -5.40
N ASN A 139 5.75 10.95 -6.54
CA ASN A 139 5.38 10.19 -7.74
C ASN A 139 5.74 8.70 -7.61
N GLN A 140 6.84 8.39 -6.94
CA GLN A 140 7.25 7.01 -6.69
C GLN A 140 6.31 6.32 -5.71
N ILE A 141 5.85 7.01 -4.65
CA ILE A 141 4.91 6.42 -3.70
C ILE A 141 3.53 6.20 -4.33
N ARG A 142 3.06 7.08 -5.23
CA ARG A 142 1.84 6.84 -6.04
C ARG A 142 1.93 5.53 -6.80
N LEU A 143 3.03 5.35 -7.53
CA LEU A 143 3.23 4.15 -8.32
C LEU A 143 3.31 2.89 -7.45
N LEU A 144 3.99 2.95 -6.30
CA LEU A 144 4.06 1.82 -5.37
C LEU A 144 2.70 1.44 -4.78
N LEU A 145 1.86 2.44 -4.47
CA LEU A 145 0.48 2.21 -4.02
C LEU A 145 -0.36 1.60 -5.14
N GLU A 146 -0.31 2.14 -6.35
CA GLU A 146 -1.06 1.60 -7.49
C GLU A 146 -0.75 0.12 -7.74
N ILE A 147 0.53 -0.27 -7.64
CA ILE A 147 0.96 -1.67 -7.76
C ILE A 147 0.35 -2.53 -6.63
N LEU A 148 0.41 -2.05 -5.38
CA LEU A 148 -0.16 -2.76 -4.24
C LEU A 148 -1.67 -2.91 -4.37
N GLU A 149 -2.37 -1.81 -4.63
CA GLU A 149 -3.82 -1.73 -4.72
C GLU A 149 -4.33 -2.65 -5.83
N LEU A 150 -3.70 -2.62 -7.02
CA LEU A 150 -4.05 -3.50 -8.12
C LEU A 150 -3.82 -4.98 -7.76
N PHE A 151 -2.74 -5.28 -7.03
CA PHE A 151 -2.49 -6.62 -6.53
C PHE A 151 -3.56 -7.05 -5.54
N LEU A 152 -3.88 -6.24 -4.52
CA LEU A 152 -4.86 -6.57 -3.48
C LEU A 152 -6.28 -6.77 -4.05
N VAL A 153 -6.70 -5.92 -4.99
CA VAL A 153 -8.00 -6.08 -5.66
C VAL A 153 -8.06 -7.41 -6.40
N LYS A 154 -7.01 -7.79 -7.13
CA LYS A 154 -7.01 -9.04 -7.91
C LYS A 154 -6.84 -10.27 -7.03
N ALA A 155 -5.94 -10.21 -6.06
CA ALA A 155 -5.55 -11.33 -5.22
C ALA A 155 -6.57 -11.62 -4.13
N VAL A 156 -7.14 -10.60 -3.50
CA VAL A 156 -7.98 -10.79 -2.32
C VAL A 156 -9.44 -10.56 -2.71
N VAL A 157 -9.76 -9.35 -3.14
CA VAL A 157 -11.17 -8.93 -3.35
C VAL A 157 -11.83 -9.74 -4.47
N ASN A 158 -11.18 -9.90 -5.61
CA ASN A 158 -11.76 -10.63 -6.74
C ASN A 158 -11.85 -12.14 -6.48
N ILE A 159 -10.86 -12.74 -5.79
CA ILE A 159 -10.91 -14.16 -5.46
C ILE A 159 -12.07 -14.46 -4.51
N GLU A 160 -12.32 -13.60 -3.51
CA GLU A 160 -13.48 -13.73 -2.65
C GLU A 160 -14.80 -13.61 -3.43
N ASN A 161 -14.91 -12.60 -4.30
CA ASN A 161 -16.08 -12.42 -5.15
C ASN A 161 -16.32 -13.62 -6.08
N ASP A 162 -15.25 -14.19 -6.65
CA ASP A 162 -15.33 -15.36 -7.52
C ASP A 162 -15.73 -16.62 -6.76
N ASN A 163 -15.26 -16.80 -5.52
CA ASN A 163 -15.68 -17.89 -4.64
C ASN A 163 -17.17 -17.79 -4.26
N ASP A 164 -17.63 -16.59 -3.89
CA ASP A 164 -19.05 -16.33 -3.59
C ASP A 164 -19.92 -16.57 -4.83
N ARG A 165 -19.45 -16.14 -6.01
CA ARG A 165 -20.11 -16.39 -7.29
C ARG A 165 -20.15 -17.87 -7.64
N ALA A 166 -19.06 -18.61 -7.43
CA ALA A 166 -19.00 -20.05 -7.69
C ALA A 166 -20.01 -20.82 -6.82
N LYS A 167 -20.11 -20.46 -5.54
CA LYS A 167 -21.12 -21.01 -4.62
C LYS A 167 -22.55 -20.69 -5.09
N ALA A 168 -22.82 -19.45 -5.48
CA ALA A 168 -24.13 -19.06 -6.00
C ALA A 168 -24.49 -19.80 -7.31
N LEU A 169 -23.50 -20.09 -8.16
CA LEU A 169 -23.70 -20.88 -9.38
C LEU A 169 -23.99 -22.35 -9.06
N GLU A 170 -23.33 -22.95 -8.07
CA GLU A 170 -23.62 -24.32 -7.61
C GLU A 170 -25.04 -24.43 -7.02
N GLU A 171 -25.45 -23.46 -6.20
CA GLU A 171 -26.82 -23.38 -5.67
C GLU A 171 -27.85 -23.26 -6.81
N LEU A 172 -27.55 -22.43 -7.82
CA LEU A 172 -28.40 -22.29 -9.01
C LEU A 172 -28.47 -23.59 -9.81
N GLU A 173 -27.35 -24.27 -10.05
CA GLU A 173 -27.32 -25.54 -10.78
C GLU A 173 -28.17 -26.62 -10.09
N ASN A 174 -28.06 -26.73 -8.77
CA ASN A 174 -28.86 -27.66 -7.97
C ASN A 174 -30.36 -27.33 -7.99
N ALA A 175 -30.73 -26.06 -8.20
CA ALA A 175 -32.12 -25.62 -8.31
C ALA A 175 -32.71 -25.80 -9.71
N ILE A 176 -31.90 -25.96 -10.77
CA ILE A 176 -32.38 -26.15 -12.14
C ILE A 176 -32.99 -27.55 -12.27
N PRO A 177 -34.30 -27.70 -12.55
CA PRO A 177 -34.93 -29.00 -12.68
C PRO A 177 -34.38 -29.75 -13.91
N ALA A 178 -34.13 -31.05 -13.74
CA ALA A 178 -33.62 -31.90 -14.82
C ALA A 178 -34.59 -31.90 -16.02
N ARG A 179 -34.03 -31.83 -17.24
CA ARG A 179 -34.82 -31.95 -18.47
C ARG A 179 -35.62 -33.25 -18.43
N GLY A 180 -36.96 -33.13 -18.45
CA GLY A 180 -37.85 -34.27 -18.54
C GLY A 180 -37.47 -35.11 -19.77
N LYS A 181 -37.22 -36.41 -19.57
CA LYS A 181 -37.04 -37.34 -20.68
C LYS A 181 -38.36 -37.39 -21.45
N ALA A 182 -38.33 -36.94 -22.70
CA ALA A 182 -39.39 -37.18 -23.68
C ALA A 182 -39.37 -38.64 -24.13
#